data_AF-A0A3N5TR62-F1
#
_entry.id   AF-A0A3N5TR62-F1
#
_cell.length_a   1.000
_cell.length_b   1.000
_cell.length_c   1.000
_cell.angle_alpha   90.00
_cell.angle_beta   90.00
_cell.angle_gamma   90.00
#
_symmetry.space_group_name_H-M   'P 1'
#
loop_
_entity.id
_entity.type
_entity.pdbx_description
1 polymer ?
#
loop_
_entity_poly.entity_id
_entity_poly.type
_entity_poly.pdbx_seq_one_letter_code
_entity_poly.pdbx_strand_id
1 'polypeptide(L)' 'MEIEIGKGKVARRAYGFDEVAIVPSRRTRDPDDVDISWQIDAYTFGLPMMASAMDAGVSPATAVRI' A
#
# COMPACT_ATOMS: atom_id res chain seq x y z
N MET A 1 4.17 7.59 20.89
CA MET A 1 4.36 8.97 21.36
C MET A 1 3.03 9.68 21.20
N GLU A 2 2.38 9.96 22.32
CA GLU A 2 1.21 10.84 22.37
C GLU A 2 1.70 12.25 22.70
N ILE A 3 1.15 13.25 22.02
CA ILE A 3 1.54 14.66 22.14
C ILE A 3 0.29 15.42 22.59
N GLU A 4 0.41 16.18 23.68
CA GLU A 4 -0.66 17.08 24.10
C GLU A 4 -0.69 18.29 23.16
N ILE A 5 -1.82 18.50 22.49
CA ILE A 5 -2.06 19.62 21.56
C ILE A 5 -2.95 20.71 22.17
N GLY A 6 -3.41 20.48 23.40
CA GLY A 6 -4.25 21.36 24.19
C GLY A 6 -4.83 20.61 25.38
N LYS A 7 -5.43 21.34 26.33
CA LYS A 7 -5.96 20.77 27.56
C LYS A 7 -6.93 19.62 27.28
N GLY A 8 -6.56 18.40 27.70
CA GLY A 8 -7.37 17.20 27.51
C GLY A 8 -7.47 16.74 26.04
N LYS A 9 -6.64 17.27 25.14
CA LYS A 9 -6.55 16.85 23.74
C LYS A 9 -5.17 16.28 23.46
N VAL A 10 -5.14 14.99 23.14
CA VAL A 10 -3.93 14.28 22.74
C VAL A 10 -4.00 13.88 21.28
N ALA A 11 -2.86 13.92 20.61
CA ALA A 11 -2.70 13.43 19.25
C ALA A 11 -1.59 12.38 19.19
N ARG A 12 -1.72 11.44 18.25
CA ARG A 12 -0.62 10.54 17.88
C ARG A 12 0.16 11.13 16.71
N ARG A 13 1.49 11.01 16.75
CA ARG A 13 2.29 11.30 15.55
C ARG A 13 1.98 10.26 14.47
N ALA A 14 1.71 10.73 13.26
CA ALA A 14 1.63 9.91 12.05
C ALA A 14 2.81 10.25 11.13
N TYR A 15 3.04 9.42 10.12
CA TYR A 15 4.11 9.61 9.15
C TYR A 15 3.56 9.50 7.73
N GLY A 16 3.98 10.40 6.85
CA GLY A 16 3.79 10.27 5.41
C GLY A 16 4.76 9.26 4.79
N PHE A 17 4.55 8.88 3.52
CA PHE A 17 5.48 8.02 2.78
C PHE A 17 6.82 8.72 2.50
N ASP A 18 6.84 10.05 2.47
CA ASP A 18 8.01 10.91 2.30
C ASP A 18 8.89 11.01 3.56
N GLU A 19 8.34 10.64 4.73
CA GLU A 19 9.07 10.64 6.00
C GLU A 19 9.74 9.30 6.33
N VAL A 20 9.52 8.26 5.52
CA VAL A 20 10.00 6.90 5.80
C VAL A 20 10.66 6.27 4.58
N ALA A 21 11.58 5.33 4.82
CA ALA A 21 12.22 4.54 3.78
C ALA A 21 12.41 3.10 4.25
N ILE A 22 12.46 2.16 3.30
CA ILE A 22 12.76 0.75 3.58
C ILE A 22 14.28 0.61 3.73
N VAL A 23 14.73 0.07 4.87
CA VAL A 23 16.14 -0.21 5.12
C VAL A 23 16.51 -1.58 4.53
N PRO A 24 17.56 -1.68 3.69
CA PRO A 24 18.03 -2.96 3.19
C PRO A 24 18.40 -3.93 4.32
N SER A 25 18.06 -5.20 4.15
CA SER A 25 18.46 -6.27 5.09
C SER A 25 19.76 -6.95 4.63
N ARG A 26 20.26 -7.93 5.41
CA ARG A 26 21.57 -8.57 5.17
C ARG A 26 21.69 -9.34 3.85
N ARG A 27 20.59 -9.68 3.18
CA ARG A 27 20.62 -10.40 1.90
C ARG A 27 19.78 -9.69 0.85
N THR A 28 20.32 -9.63 -0.35
CA THR A 28 19.63 -9.23 -1.57
C THR A 28 19.07 -10.47 -2.25
N ARG A 29 17.85 -10.36 -2.78
CA ARG A 29 17.20 -11.38 -3.60
C ARG A 29 17.08 -10.82 -5.02
N ASP A 30 17.15 -11.69 -6.01
CA ASP A 30 16.80 -11.31 -7.38
C ASP A 30 15.33 -10.87 -7.41
N PRO A 31 14.97 -9.71 -8.00
CA PRO A 31 13.57 -9.33 -8.16
C PRO A 31 12.72 -10.39 -8.84
N ASP A 32 13.29 -11.17 -9.77
CA ASP A 32 12.57 -12.23 -10.49
C ASP A 32 12.28 -13.46 -9.61
N ASP A 33 12.94 -13.57 -8.45
CA ASP A 33 12.71 -14.63 -7.44
C ASP A 33 11.62 -14.24 -6.42
N VAL A 34 10.99 -13.06 -6.54
CA VAL A 34 10.00 -12.55 -5.58
C VAL A 34 8.59 -12.85 -6.07
N ASP A 35 7.84 -13.63 -5.28
CA ASP A 35 6.41 -13.83 -5.51
C ASP A 35 5.62 -12.59 -5.09
N ILE A 36 4.99 -11.94 -6.08
CA ILE A 36 4.14 -10.75 -5.91
C ILE A 36 2.65 -11.09 -6.03
N SER A 37 2.29 -12.37 -6.02
CA SER A 37 0.88 -12.78 -6.04
C SER A 37 0.14 -12.32 -4.79
N TRP A 38 -1.13 -11.99 -4.96
CA TRP A 38 -2.00 -11.51 -3.90
C TRP A 38 -3.25 -12.37 -3.81
N GLN A 39 -3.46 -12.99 -2.66
CA GLN A 39 -4.68 -13.73 -2.38
C GLN A 39 -5.65 -12.90 -1.54
N ILE A 40 -6.87 -12.77 -2.03
CA ILE A 40 -7.99 -12.17 -1.31
C ILE A 40 -9.15 -13.16 -1.37
N ASP A 41 -9.47 -13.74 -0.22
CA ASP A 41 -10.55 -14.72 -0.11
C ASP A 41 -10.40 -15.84 -1.16
N ALA A 42 -11.36 -15.99 -2.07
CA ALA A 42 -11.34 -17.02 -3.12
C ALA A 42 -10.53 -16.64 -4.38
N TYR A 43 -9.93 -15.43 -4.45
CA TYR A 43 -9.28 -14.91 -5.64
C TYR A 43 -7.76 -14.81 -5.48
N THR A 44 -7.02 -15.12 -6.55
CA THR A 44 -5.57 -14.95 -6.64
C THR A 44 -5.24 -14.03 -7.81
N PHE A 45 -4.51 -12.95 -7.54
CA PHE A 45 -4.06 -11.97 -8.51
C PHE A 45 -2.55 -12.06 -8.68
N GLY A 46 -2.04 -11.86 -9.91
CA GLY A 46 -0.59 -11.89 -10.18
C GLY A 46 0.15 -10.62 -9.75
N LEU A 47 -0.56 -9.59 -9.31
CA LEU A 47 -0.02 -8.31 -8.87
C LEU A 47 -0.83 -7.80 -7.67
N PRO A 48 -0.21 -7.28 -6.59
CA PRO A 48 -0.92 -6.78 -5.42
C PRO A 48 -1.36 -5.33 -5.67
N MET A 49 -2.19 -5.14 -6.69
CA MET A 49 -2.66 -3.83 -7.14
C MET A 49 -4.16 -3.89 -7.43
N MET A 50 -4.85 -2.79 -7.17
CA MET A 50 -6.27 -2.62 -7.49
C MET A 50 -6.50 -1.20 -7.99
N ALA A 51 -7.34 -1.06 -9.02
CA ALA A 51 -7.76 0.23 -9.50
C ALA A 51 -8.66 0.93 -8.48
N SER A 52 -8.55 2.25 -8.40
CA SER A 52 -9.48 3.06 -7.61
C SER A 52 -10.92 2.93 -8.15
N ALA A 53 -11.92 2.93 -7.26
CA ALA A 53 -13.34 2.94 -7.62
C ALA A 53 -13.83 4.33 -8.05
N MET A 54 -13.08 5.01 -8.92
CA MET A 54 -13.39 6.35 -9.43
C MET A 54 -13.80 6.27 -10.89
N ASP A 55 -14.94 6.88 -11.22
CA ASP A 55 -15.46 7.00 -12.59
C ASP A 55 -14.50 7.77 -13.52
N ALA A 56 -13.77 8.74 -12.98
CA ALA A 56 -12.75 9.49 -13.69
C ALA A 56 -11.54 8.63 -14.12
N GLY A 57 -11.26 7.54 -13.39
CA GLY A 57 -10.09 6.68 -13.63
C GLY A 57 -10.43 5.33 -14.28
N VAL A 58 -11.64 4.81 -14.07
CA VAL A 58 -12.00 3.44 -14.42
C VAL A 58 -13.32 3.40 -15.18
N SER A 59 -13.23 3.09 -16.48
CA SER A 59 -14.36 2.67 -17.29
C SER A 59 -14.53 1.14 -17.24
N PRO A 60 -15.66 0.57 -17.68
CA PRO A 60 -15.80 -0.90 -17.82
C PRO A 60 -14.69 -1.54 -18.65
N ALA A 61 -14.27 -0.90 -19.74
CA ALA A 61 -13.17 -1.38 -20.58
C ALA A 61 -11.80 -1.28 -19.90
N THR A 62 -11.63 -0.33 -18.97
CA THR A 62 -10.42 -0.24 -18.13
C THR A 62 -10.44 -1.33 -17.05
N ALA A 63 -11.59 -1.56 -16.40
CA ALA A 63 -11.74 -2.57 -15.35
C ALA A 63 -11.44 -4.00 -15.82
N VAL A 64 -11.69 -4.32 -17.09
CA VAL A 64 -11.36 -5.64 -17.67
C VAL A 64 -9.86 -5.79 -17.98
N ARG A 65 -9.13 -4.68 -18.14
CA ARG A 65 -7.72 -4.69 -18.56
C ARG A 65 -6.73 -4.65 -17.38
N ILE A 66 -7.16 -4.14 -16.23
CA ILE A 66 -6.36 -4.10 -15.00
C ILE A 66 -6.52 -5.44 -14.29
#